data_AF-A0A959G6A5-F1
#
_entry.id   AF-A0A959G6A5-F1
#
_cell.length_a   1.000
_cell.length_b   1.000
_cell.length_c   1.000
_cell.angle_alpha   90.00
_cell.angle_beta   90.00
_cell.angle_gamma   90.00
#
_symmetry.space_group_name_H-M   'P 1'
#
loop_
_entity.id
_entity.type
_entity.pdbx_description
1 polymer ?
#
loop_
_entity_poly.entity_id
_entity_poly.type
_entity_poly.pdbx_seq_one_letter_code
_entity_poly.pdbx_strand_id
1 'polypeptide(L)'
;MFDKLTQLPTPWQILMDPASIIVISIFVALMIAEALFPGRKLPTIKYWRLKGITAFIIYFFVSSYLPLIWSDYLAEYRVFDLSFLGDYWGGLIALIIYQFGVYVWHRSMHKSNVLY
;
A
#
# COMPACT_ATOMS: atom_id res chain seq x y z
N MET A 1 -3.80 24.04 2.64
CA MET A 1 -3.71 22.86 1.74
C MET A 1 -2.67 23.07 0.64
N PHE A 2 -2.75 24.15 -0.14
CA PHE A 2 -1.77 24.43 -1.21
C PHE A 2 -0.32 24.52 -0.73
N ASP A 3 -0.06 25.14 0.42
CA ASP A 3 1.30 25.23 0.99
C ASP A 3 1.90 23.87 1.42
N LYS A 4 1.05 22.86 1.67
CA LYS A 4 1.54 21.49 1.95
C LYS A 4 1.91 20.75 0.69
N LEU A 5 1.20 21.00 -0.41
CA LEU A 5 1.49 20.35 -1.69
C LEU A 5 2.88 20.73 -2.22
N THR A 6 3.35 21.94 -1.91
CA THR A 6 4.69 22.42 -2.28
C THR A 6 5.81 21.89 -1.37
N GLN A 7 5.46 21.33 -0.21
CA GLN A 7 6.39 20.73 0.76
C GLN A 7 6.48 19.20 0.63
N LEU A 8 5.69 18.59 -0.25
CA LEU A 8 5.73 17.15 -0.47
C LEU A 8 7.10 16.71 -0.99
N PRO A 9 7.58 15.52 -0.57
CA PRO A 9 8.79 14.95 -1.13
C PRO A 9 8.64 14.78 -2.64
N THR A 10 9.68 15.14 -3.38
CA THR A 10 9.75 14.92 -4.82
C THR A 10 9.65 13.42 -5.13
N PRO A 11 9.19 13.02 -6.33
CA PRO A 11 9.13 11.61 -6.72
C PRO A 11 10.48 10.90 -6.57
N TRP A 12 11.58 11.63 -6.81
CA TRP A 12 12.94 11.10 -6.62
C TRP A 12 13.24 10.78 -5.15
N GLN A 13 12.86 11.65 -4.21
CA GLN A 13 13.05 11.40 -2.78
C GLN A 13 12.24 10.18 -2.32
N ILE A 14 10.99 10.04 -2.78
CA ILE A 14 10.18 8.85 -2.51
C ILE A 14 10.86 7.59 -3.04
N LEU A 15 11.43 7.62 -4.25
CA LEU A 15 12.09 6.45 -4.85
C LEU A 15 13.39 6.05 -4.13
N MET A 16 14.10 7.01 -3.56
CA MET A 16 15.36 6.78 -2.83
C MET A 16 15.15 6.39 -1.36
N ASP A 17 13.91 6.44 -0.85
CA ASP A 17 13.59 6.00 0.51
C ASP A 17 13.91 4.50 0.68
N PRO A 18 14.55 4.08 1.79
CA PRO A 18 14.88 2.66 2.01
C PRO A 18 13.67 1.73 1.94
N ALA A 19 12.51 2.13 2.45
CA ALA A 19 11.31 1.31 2.40
C ALA A 19 10.81 1.18 0.95
N SER A 20 10.84 2.27 0.18
CA SER A 20 10.53 2.23 -1.26
C SER A 20 11.46 1.31 -2.03
N ILE A 21 12.77 1.37 -1.78
CA ILE A 21 13.74 0.48 -2.42
C ILE A 21 13.40 -0.98 -2.10
N ILE A 22 13.10 -1.31 -0.85
CA ILE A 22 12.69 -2.67 -0.44
C ILE A 22 11.44 -3.11 -1.20
N VAL A 23 10.39 -2.28 -1.26
CA VAL A 23 9.13 -2.60 -1.95
C VAL A 23 9.36 -2.83 -3.45
N ILE A 24 10.13 -1.94 -4.10
CA ILE A 24 10.47 -2.06 -5.52
C ILE A 24 11.30 -3.32 -5.77
N SER A 25 12.28 -3.61 -4.91
CA SER A 25 13.10 -4.82 -5.01
C SER A 25 12.25 -6.08 -4.87
N ILE A 26 11.30 -6.13 -3.94
CA ILE A 26 10.37 -7.26 -3.79
C ILE A 26 9.55 -7.43 -5.08
N PHE A 27 8.98 -6.36 -5.61
CA PHE A 27 8.19 -6.41 -6.84
C PHE A 27 9.01 -6.95 -8.02
N VAL A 28 10.21 -6.42 -8.24
CA VAL A 28 11.11 -6.87 -9.31
C VAL A 28 11.53 -8.33 -9.11
N ALA A 29 11.88 -8.72 -7.89
CA ALA A 29 12.25 -10.10 -7.57
C ALA A 29 11.11 -11.07 -7.86
N LEU A 30 9.86 -10.72 -7.50
CA LEU A 30 8.69 -11.55 -7.79
C LEU A 30 8.38 -11.61 -9.29
N MET A 31 8.52 -10.50 -10.02
CA MET A 31 8.38 -10.51 -11.48
C MET A 31 9.41 -11.41 -12.17
N ILE A 32 10.65 -11.40 -11.69
CA ILE A 32 11.72 -12.27 -12.19
C ILE A 32 11.42 -13.73 -11.82
N ALA A 33 11.02 -13.99 -10.58
CA ALA A 33 10.69 -15.33 -10.10
C ALA A 33 9.54 -15.95 -10.92
N GLU A 34 8.47 -15.19 -11.20
CA GLU A 34 7.36 -15.66 -12.06
C GLU A 34 7.81 -15.98 -13.48
N ALA A 35 8.76 -15.21 -14.03
CA ALA A 35 9.27 -15.43 -15.38
C ALA A 35 10.21 -16.66 -15.47
N LEU A 36 10.96 -16.96 -14.40
CA LEU A 36 11.92 -18.07 -14.35
C LEU A 36 11.29 -19.38 -13.86
N PHE A 37 10.37 -19.30 -12.90
CA PHE A 37 9.78 -20.44 -12.19
C PHE A 37 8.24 -20.35 -12.18
N PRO A 38 7.57 -20.40 -13.34
CA PRO A 38 6.12 -20.29 -13.39
C PRO A 38 5.46 -21.51 -12.70
N GLY A 39 4.67 -21.25 -11.64
CA GLY A 39 4.02 -22.32 -10.86
C GLY A 39 2.86 -23.02 -11.57
N ARG A 40 2.37 -22.46 -12.68
CA ARG A 40 1.33 -23.03 -13.55
C ARG A 40 1.38 -22.38 -14.94
N LYS A 41 0.70 -22.97 -15.92
CA LYS A 41 0.49 -22.32 -17.22
C LYS A 41 -0.39 -21.08 -17.02
N LEU A 42 0.17 -19.89 -17.29
CA LEU A 42 -0.56 -18.63 -17.22
C LEU A 42 -1.29 -18.33 -18.53
N PRO A 43 -2.46 -17.67 -18.48
CA PRO A 43 -3.11 -17.15 -19.69
C PRO A 43 -2.23 -16.10 -20.36
N THR A 44 -2.15 -16.14 -21.69
CA THR A 44 -1.34 -15.20 -22.47
C THR A 44 -2.08 -13.88 -22.62
N ILE A 45 -1.66 -12.87 -21.86
CA ILE A 45 -2.22 -11.52 -21.94
C ILE A 45 -1.24 -10.60 -22.67
N LYS A 46 -1.72 -9.93 -23.73
CA LYS A 46 -0.93 -8.96 -24.49
C LYS A 46 -0.45 -7.83 -23.56
N TYR A 47 0.86 -7.56 -23.59
CA TYR A 47 1.54 -6.52 -22.81
C TYR A 47 1.37 -6.63 -21.28
N TRP A 48 1.24 -7.84 -20.73
CA TRP A 48 1.03 -8.04 -19.30
C TRP A 48 2.09 -7.31 -18.42
N ARG A 49 3.36 -7.32 -18.83
CA ARG A 49 4.46 -6.64 -18.09
C ARG A 49 4.24 -5.14 -18.01
N LEU A 50 3.89 -4.50 -19.12
CA LEU A 50 3.62 -3.07 -19.15
C LEU A 50 2.43 -2.74 -18.25
N LYS A 51 1.32 -3.48 -18.37
CA LYS A 51 0.14 -3.27 -17.51
C LYS A 51 0.47 -3.43 -16.03
N GLY A 52 1.22 -4.47 -15.67
CA GLY A 52 1.63 -4.72 -14.29
C GLY A 52 2.55 -3.64 -13.73
N ILE A 53 3.58 -3.24 -14.49
CA ILE A 53 4.51 -2.18 -14.10
C ILE A 53 3.78 -0.83 -13.98
N THR A 54 2.92 -0.49 -14.94
CA THR A 54 2.13 0.75 -14.88
C THR A 54 1.19 0.76 -13.66
N ALA A 55 0.50 -0.35 -13.40
CA ALA A 55 -0.34 -0.47 -12.21
C ALA A 55 0.51 -0.30 -10.93
N PHE A 56 1.65 -0.99 -10.83
CA PHE A 56 2.56 -0.85 -9.71
C PHE A 56 2.99 0.60 -9.49
N ILE A 57 3.43 1.31 -10.53
CA ILE A 57 3.86 2.72 -10.44
C ILE A 57 2.73 3.60 -9.93
N ILE A 58 1.52 3.46 -10.48
CA ILE A 58 0.36 4.26 -10.06
C ILE A 58 0.03 3.99 -8.60
N TYR A 59 -0.15 2.72 -8.22
CA TYR A 59 -0.51 2.37 -6.85
C TYR A 59 0.59 2.72 -5.85
N PHE A 60 1.86 2.59 -6.22
CA PHE A 60 2.99 2.99 -5.40
C PHE A 60 2.93 4.48 -5.07
N PHE A 61 2.84 5.35 -6.08
CA PHE A 61 2.80 6.80 -5.84
C PHE A 61 1.52 7.25 -5.13
N VAL A 62 0.36 6.70 -5.50
CA VAL A 62 -0.90 7.01 -4.81
C VAL A 62 -0.78 6.63 -3.34
N SER A 63 -0.30 5.42 -3.04
CA SER A 63 -0.18 4.94 -1.66
C SER A 63 0.85 5.71 -0.84
N SER A 64 1.93 6.20 -1.47
CA SER A 64 2.95 7.01 -0.78
C SER A 64 2.49 8.44 -0.51
N TYR A 65 1.82 9.09 -1.46
CA TYR A 65 1.43 10.49 -1.31
C TYR A 65 0.12 10.68 -0.55
N LEU A 66 -0.81 9.73 -0.64
CA LEU A 66 -2.14 9.90 -0.04
C LEU A 66 -2.07 10.10 1.50
N PRO A 67 -1.30 9.33 2.28
CA PRO A 67 -1.13 9.59 3.70
C PRO A 67 -0.49 10.95 3.96
N LEU A 68 0.51 11.36 3.18
CA LEU A 68 1.19 12.66 3.39
C LEU A 68 0.25 13.87 3.19
N ILE A 69 -0.74 13.72 2.32
CA ILE A 69 -1.73 14.77 2.05
C ILE A 69 -2.81 14.80 3.14
N TRP A 70 -3.27 13.62 3.59
CA TRP A 70 -4.49 13.49 4.41
C TRP A 70 -4.25 13.28 5.90
N SER A 71 -3.07 12.78 6.32
CA SER A 71 -2.82 12.38 7.71
C SER A 71 -3.12 13.48 8.71
N ASP A 72 -2.64 14.70 8.48
CA ASP A 72 -2.86 15.81 9.42
C ASP A 72 -4.32 16.26 9.45
N TYR A 73 -5.02 16.18 8.32
CA TYR A 73 -6.45 16.48 8.28
C TYR A 73 -7.26 15.45 9.07
N LEU A 74 -6.90 14.17 8.95
CA LEU A 74 -7.54 13.10 9.70
C LEU A 74 -7.15 13.07 11.18
N ALA A 75 -5.99 13.62 11.54
CA ALA A 75 -5.51 13.68 12.92
C ALA A 75 -6.46 14.45 13.85
N GLU A 76 -7.15 15.48 13.33
CA GLU A 76 -8.17 16.24 14.07
C GLU A 76 -9.39 15.39 14.44
N TYR A 77 -9.66 14.31 13.69
CA TYR A 77 -10.81 13.41 13.91
C TYR A 77 -10.42 12.14 14.69
N ARG A 78 -9.22 12.11 15.28
CA ARG A 78 -8.74 10.98 16.07
C ARG A 78 -9.58 10.79 17.32
N VAL A 79 -10.27 9.64 17.41
CA VAL A 79 -11.09 9.27 18.57
C VAL A 79 -10.24 8.79 19.75
N PHE A 80 -9.14 8.07 19.47
CA PHE A 80 -8.25 7.51 20.49
C PHE A 80 -6.83 8.06 20.34
N ASP A 81 -6.32 8.71 21.38
CA ASP A 81 -4.91 9.09 21.45
C ASP A 81 -4.07 7.90 21.94
N LEU A 82 -3.31 7.31 21.02
CA LEU A 82 -2.39 6.21 21.28
C LEU A 82 -0.93 6.61 21.04
N SER A 83 -0.62 7.92 21.08
CA SER A 83 0.73 8.44 20.81
C SER A 83 1.79 7.88 21.79
N PHE A 84 1.39 7.41 22.98
CA PHE A 84 2.29 6.77 23.94
C PHE A 84 2.93 5.46 23.44
N LEU A 85 2.37 4.83 22.41
CA LEU A 85 2.93 3.61 21.81
C LEU A 85 4.20 3.89 20.99
N GLY A 86 4.40 5.13 20.53
CA GLY A 86 5.45 5.47 19.57
C GLY A 86 5.27 4.78 18.21
N ASP A 87 6.21 5.00 17.30
CA ASP A 87 6.05 4.61 15.89
C ASP A 87 6.04 3.08 15.68
N TYR A 88 6.95 2.36 16.36
CA TYR A 88 7.09 0.91 16.18
C TYR A 88 5.88 0.12 16.71
N TRP A 89 5.49 0.36 17.96
CA TRP A 89 4.35 -0.35 18.55
C TRP A 89 3.01 0.18 18.03
N GLY A 90 2.93 1.48 17.74
CA GLY A 90 1.78 2.08 17.05
C GLY A 90 1.58 1.44 15.68
N GLY A 91 2.64 1.28 14.89
CA GLY A 91 2.60 0.59 13.59
C GLY A 91 2.18 -0.87 13.70
N LEU A 92 2.71 -1.62 14.68
CA LEU A 92 2.31 -3.02 14.91
C LEU A 92 0.84 -3.15 15.29
N ILE A 93 0.36 -2.30 16.22
CA ILE A 93 -1.04 -2.31 16.64
C ILE A 93 -1.96 -1.90 15.49
N ALA A 94 -1.58 -0.87 14.72
CA ALA A 94 -2.31 -0.47 13.52
C ALA A 94 -2.43 -1.61 12.51
N LEU A 95 -1.33 -2.35 12.28
CA LEU A 95 -1.32 -3.53 11.41
C LEU A 95 -2.30 -4.60 11.92
N ILE A 96 -2.26 -4.94 13.21
CA ILE A 96 -3.14 -5.97 13.79
C ILE A 96 -4.62 -5.57 13.65
N ILE A 97 -4.95 -4.32 13.99
CA ILE A 97 -6.33 -3.81 13.89
C ILE A 97 -6.80 -3.83 12.43
N TYR A 98 -5.97 -3.36 11.49
CA TYR A 98 -6.28 -3.37 10.08
C TYR A 98 -6.54 -4.79 9.57
N GLN A 99 -5.63 -5.73 9.85
CA GLN A 99 -5.74 -7.12 9.42
C GLN A 99 -6.98 -7.81 10.01
N PHE A 100 -7.28 -7.55 11.29
CA PHE A 100 -8.49 -8.08 11.93
C PHE A 100 -9.76 -7.50 11.29
N GLY A 101 -9.81 -6.20 11.06
CA GLY A 101 -10.94 -5.54 10.40
C GLY A 101 -11.19 -6.07 8.99
N VAL A 102 -10.12 -6.19 8.18
CA VAL A 102 -10.19 -6.77 6.83
C VAL A 102 -10.66 -8.23 6.89
N TYR A 103 -10.16 -9.03 7.83
CA TYR A 103 -10.62 -10.41 8.01
C TYR A 103 -12.12 -10.49 8.30
N VAL A 104 -12.61 -9.69 9.26
CA VAL A 104 -14.04 -9.67 9.64
C VAL A 104 -14.89 -9.20 8.46
N TRP A 105 -14.45 -8.14 7.76
CA TRP A 105 -15.15 -7.63 6.58
C TRP A 105 -15.21 -8.68 5.47
N HIS A 106 -14.07 -9.27 5.09
CA HIS A 106 -13.98 -10.30 4.07
C HIS A 106 -14.85 -11.52 4.42
N ARG A 107 -14.81 -11.98 5.68
CA ARG A 107 -15.67 -13.08 6.15
C ARG A 107 -17.16 -12.73 6.10
N SER A 108 -17.51 -11.48 6.38
CA SER A 108 -18.90 -11.01 6.33
C SER A 108 -19.41 -10.94 4.89
N MET A 109 -18.56 -10.55 3.93
CA MET A 109 -18.93 -10.55 2.51
C MET A 109 -19.25 -11.97 2.02
N HIS A 110 -18.38 -12.94 2.29
CA HIS A 110 -18.63 -14.35 1.94
C HIS A 110 -19.87 -14.98 2.61
N LYS A 111 -20.39 -14.37 3.68
CA LYS A 111 -21.59 -14.83 4.39
C LYS A 111 -22.87 -14.08 4.02
N SER A 112 -22.77 -13.02 3.23
CA SER A 112 -23.89 -12.16 2.88
C SER A 112 -24.19 -12.28 1.40
N ASN A 113 -25.46 -12.41 1.05
CA ASN A 113 -25.89 -12.38 -0.36
C ASN A 113 -26.03 -10.95 -0.90
N VAL A 114 -25.76 -9.92 -0.07
CA VAL A 114 -25.89 -8.50 -0.41
C VAL A 114 -24.52 -7.83 -0.52
N LEU A 115 -23.59 -8.21 0.35
CA LEU A 115 -22.22 -7.71 0.38
C LEU A 115 -21.36 -8.73 -0.35
N TYR A 116 -21.41 -8.77 -1.69
CA TYR A 116 -20.55 -9.66 -2.48
C TYR A 116 -19.06 -9.32 -2.30
#